data_AF-A0A1G0Y6N9-F1
#
_entry.id   AF-A0A1G0Y6N9-F1
#
_cell.length_a   1.000
_cell.length_b   1.000
_cell.length_c   1.000
_cell.angle_alpha   90.00
_cell.angle_beta   90.00
_cell.angle_gamma   90.00
#
_symmetry.space_group_name_H-M   'P 1'
#
loop_
_entity.id
_entity.type
_entity.pdbx_description
1 polymer ?
#
loop_
_entity_poly.entity_id
_entity_poly.type
_entity_poly.pdbx_seq_one_letter_code
_entity_poly.pdbx_strand_id
1 'polypeptide(L)' 'MLSIDHVDDKIIKMIVNGSQVNEIAADTKRSKRYILYRLSDLKTSFNCRTTPQLIYLLTTSGLLK' A
#
# COMPACT_ATOMS: atom_id res chain seq x y z
N MET A 1 9.38 15.31 1.51
CA MET A 1 9.98 13.96 1.48
C MET A 1 8.83 12.99 1.68
N LEU A 2 8.50 12.18 0.67
CA LEU A 2 7.39 11.23 0.75
C LEU A 2 7.74 10.16 1.80
N SER A 3 7.15 10.26 2.99
CA SER A 3 7.26 9.19 4.00
C SER A 3 6.09 8.24 3.81
N ILE A 4 6.38 6.96 3.65
CA ILE A 4 5.39 5.90 3.90
C ILE A 4 4.91 6.10 5.33
N ASP A 5 3.65 6.52 5.48
CA ASP A 5 3.08 6.69 6.81
C ASP A 5 2.58 5.36 7.37
N HIS A 6 2.11 5.38 8.63
CA HIS A 6 1.63 4.16 9.29
C HIS A 6 0.43 3.52 8.57
N VAL A 7 -0.37 4.31 7.85
CA VAL A 7 -1.53 3.81 7.10
C VAL A 7 -1.06 3.11 5.84
N ASP A 8 -0.09 3.66 5.11
CA ASP A 8 0.51 3.01 3.94
C ASP A 8 1.16 1.69 4.30
N ASP A 9 1.97 1.65 5.36
CA ASP A 9 2.61 0.42 5.84
C ASP A 9 1.57 -0.66 6.16
N LYS A 10 0.49 -0.27 6.86
CA LYS A 10 -0.62 -1.18 7.19
C LYS A 10 -1.34 -1.69 5.94
N ILE A 11 -1.66 -0.81 5.00
CA ILE A 11 -2.29 -1.19 3.72
C ILE A 11 -1.42 -2.21 2.99
N ILE A 12 -0.12 -1.95 2.86
CA ILE A 12 0.77 -2.79 2.07
C ILE A 12 0.98 -4.15 2.75
N LYS A 13 1.15 -4.19 4.09
CA LYS A 13 1.24 -5.44 4.85
C LYS A 13 0.00 -6.31 4.72
N MET A 14 -1.19 -5.71 4.77
CA MET A 14 -2.42 -6.47 4.56
C MET A 14 -2.52 -7.05 3.15
N ILE A 15 -2.09 -6.31 2.12
CA ILE A 15 -2.05 -6.83 0.74
C ILE A 15 -1.04 -7.99 0.62
N VAL A 16 0.14 -7.87 1.24
CA VAL A 16 1.14 -8.95 1.28
C VAL A 16 0.58 -10.21 1.95
N ASN A 17 -0.25 -10.04 2.98
CA ASN A 17 -0.94 -11.14 3.66
C ASN A 17 -2.19 -11.67 2.91
N GLY A 18 -2.46 -11.17 1.70
CA GLY A 18 -3.56 -11.64 0.86
C GLY A 18 -4.91 -10.95 1.09
N SER A 19 -4.95 -9.90 1.91
CA SER A 19 -6.21 -9.17 2.16
C SER A 19 -6.68 -8.40 0.94
N GLN A 20 -7.99 -8.40 0.73
CA GLN A 20 -8.62 -7.61 -0.33
C GLN A 20 -8.88 -6.16 0.11
N VAL A 21 -9.03 -5.24 -0.85
CA VAL A 21 -9.29 -3.81 -0.61
C VAL A 21 -10.47 -3.57 0.34
N ASN A 22 -11.49 -4.42 0.29
CA ASN A 22 -12.65 -4.32 1.18
C ASN A 22 -12.31 -4.61 2.64
N GLU A 23 -11.48 -5.62 2.88
CA GLU A 23 -11.04 -6.04 4.21
C GLU A 23 -10.10 -4.99 4.81
N ILE A 24 -9.19 -4.46 3.99
CA ILE A 24 -8.29 -3.37 4.36
C ILE A 24 -9.08 -2.11 4.73
N ALA A 25 -10.10 -1.77 3.94
CA ALA A 25 -10.96 -0.62 4.22
C ALA A 25 -11.69 -0.78 5.57
N ALA A 26 -12.23 -1.97 5.85
CA ALA A 26 -12.87 -2.28 7.13
C ALA A 26 -11.90 -2.18 8.31
N ASP A 27 -10.73 -2.80 8.18
CA ASP A 27 -9.71 -2.86 9.24
C ASP A 27 -9.07 -1.49 9.53
N THR A 28 -8.83 -0.68 8.50
CA THR A 28 -8.30 0.68 8.64
C THR A 28 -9.36 1.72 9.00
N LYS A 29 -10.65 1.33 9.06
CA LYS A 29 -11.80 2.23 9.22
C LYS A 29 -11.81 3.36 8.18
N ARG A 30 -11.46 3.04 6.93
CA ARG A 30 -11.42 3.96 5.78
C ARG A 30 -12.33 3.48 4.66
N SER A 31 -12.59 4.35 3.68
CA SER A 31 -13.37 3.96 2.50
C SER A 31 -12.48 3.19 1.51
N LYS A 32 -13.10 2.30 0.70
CA LYS A 32 -12.40 1.62 -0.40
C LYS A 32 -11.71 2.59 -1.35
N ARG A 33 -12.38 3.72 -1.66
CA ARG A 33 -11.84 4.79 -2.50
C ARG A 33 -10.56 5.38 -1.91
N TYR A 34 -10.51 5.57 -0.59
CA TYR A 34 -9.31 6.06 0.09
C TYR A 34 -8.15 5.06 -0.05
N ILE A 35 -8.38 3.76 0.15
CA ILE A 35 -7.33 2.74 -0.02
C ILE A 35 -6.79 2.72 -1.45
N LEU A 36 -7.68 2.77 -2.46
CA LEU A 36 -7.27 2.82 -3.87
C LEU A 36 -6.49 4.08 -4.20
N TYR A 37 -6.89 5.23 -3.64
CA TYR A 37 -6.17 6.49 -3.80
C TYR A 37 -4.75 6.39 -3.23
N ARG A 38 -4.58 5.90 -1.98
CA ARG A 38 -3.27 5.71 -1.36
C ARG A 38 -2.37 4.79 -2.19
N LEU A 39 -2.90 3.68 -2.68
CA LEU A 39 -2.15 2.76 -3.56
C LEU A 39 -1.75 3.41 -4.88
N SER A 40 -2.60 4.27 -5.46
CA SER A 40 -2.27 5.01 -6.67
C SER A 40 -1.17 6.04 -6.44
N ASP A 41 -1.23 6.72 -5.30
CA ASP A 41 -0.25 7.73 -4.90
C ASP A 41 1.12 7.12 -4.62
N LEU A 42 1.16 6.00 -3.90
CA LEU A 42 2.37 5.20 -3.68
C LEU A 42 2.96 4.71 -5.00
N LYS A 43 2.14 4.14 -5.89
CA LYS A 43 2.60 3.71 -7.22
C LYS A 43 3.23 4.86 -8.01
N THR A 44 2.63 6.04 -7.97
CA THR A 44 3.16 7.24 -8.64
C THR A 44 4.49 7.66 -8.04
N SER A 45 4.56 7.69 -6.71
CA SER A 45 5.75 8.09 -5.94
C SER A 45 6.95 7.16 -6.16
N PHE A 46 6.70 5.86 -6.28
CA PHE A 46 7.72 4.83 -6.49
C PHE A 46 7.88 4.44 -7.97
N ASN A 47 7.28 5.18 -8.90
CA ASN A 47 7.32 4.91 -10.35
C ASN A 47 6.94 3.45 -10.71
N CYS A 48 5.93 2.92 -10.02
CA CYS A 48 5.41 1.57 -10.20
C CYS A 48 4.08 1.61 -10.96
N ARG A 49 3.89 0.68 -11.90
CA ARG A 49 2.64 0.57 -12.67
C ARG A 49 1.60 -0.30 -11.98
N THR A 50 2.06 -1.31 -11.25
CA THR A 50 1.20 -2.32 -10.60
C THR A 50 1.49 -2.42 -9.11
N THR A 51 0.52 -2.88 -8.34
CA THR A 51 0.68 -3.12 -6.89
C THR A 51 1.73 -4.20 -6.60
N PRO A 52 1.83 -5.32 -7.35
CA PRO A 52 2.93 -6.26 -7.18
C PRO A 52 4.32 -5.65 -7.39
N GLN A 53 4.47 -4.76 -8.38
CA GLN A 53 5.74 -4.07 -8.63
C GLN A 53 6.11 -3.16 -7.45
N LEU A 54 5.13 -2.42 -6.91
CA LEU A 54 5.29 -1.60 -5.71
C LEU A 54 5.75 -2.46 -4.52
N ILE A 55 5.06 -3.57 -4.24
CA ILE A 55 5.40 -4.47 -3.13
C ILE A 55 6.81 -5.03 -3.28
N TYR A 56 7.17 -5.50 -4.48
CA TYR A 56 8.51 -6.00 -4.76
C TYR A 56 9.57 -4.94 -4.43
N LEU A 57 9.42 -3.72 -4.96
CA LEU A 57 10.35 -2.62 -4.73
C LEU A 57 10.48 -2.27 -3.25
N LEU A 58 9.36 -2.17 -2.53
CA LEU A 58 9.35 -1.84 -1.11
C LEU A 58 10.01 -2.93 -0.25
N THR A 59 9.82 -4.20 -0.60
CA THR A 59 10.46 -5.33 0.08
C THR A 59 11.96 -5.36 -0.18
N THR A 60 12.39 -5.24 -1.44
CA THR A 60 13.82 -5.30 -1.81
C THR A 60 14.63 -4.09 -1.35
N SER A 61 13.97 -2.93 -1.16
CA SER A 61 14.61 -1.71 -0.62
C SER A 61 14.70 -1.69 0.90
N GLY A 62 14.10 -2.67 1.59
CA GLY A 62 14.02 -2.69 3.06
C GLY A 62 13.10 -1.62 3.66
N LEU A 63 12.26 -0.98 2.82
CA LEU A 63 11.23 -0.03 3.24
C LEU A 63 10.00 -0.74 3.81
N LEU A 64 9.80 -2.00 3.43
CA LEU A 64 8.86 -2.92 4.07
C LEU A 64 9.65 -3.90 4.96
N LYS A 65 9.25 -4.06 6.22
CA LYS A 65 9.79 -5.04 7.17
C LYS A 65 8.69 -5.94 7.71
#